data_AF-A0A368V4D3-F1
#
_entry.id   AF-A0A368V4D3-F1
#
_cell.length_a   1.000
_cell.length_b   1.000
_cell.length_c   1.000
_cell.angle_alpha   90.00
_cell.angle_beta   90.00
_cell.angle_gamma   90.00
#
_symmetry.space_group_name_H-M   'P 1'
#
loop_
_entity.id
_entity.type
_entity.pdbx_description
1 polymer ?
#
loop_
_entity_poly.entity_id
_entity_poly.type
_entity_poly.pdbx_seq_one_letter_code
_entity_poly.pdbx_strand_id
1 'polypeptide(L)'
;MSAASNTAKEKKQQYNFNKLQKRLRRKVGEAISDFNMIEDGDRVMVCLSGGKDSYTLLDILRFLQRIAPIKFDIIAVNLDQKQPGFPEHILPEYLANEGVDFRIIEEDTYSIVKEKIPAGKTTCSLCSRLRRGILYRVASELGATKIALGHHRDDMLETMMLNMFYGGTMKSMPPKLVSDNGQHVVIRPLAYASEKDISKYAEQMAFPIIPCNLCGSQENLQRKVIKELLKSWDKQYPGRIESMFSALQNVVPSHLADAKLHDFKNIVATGEANQDGDTAFDHSTPTTFLNYRGDSDDSETTDRASDANDAASSLGVIQVRMVN
;
A
#
# COMPACT_ATOMS: atom_id res chain seq x y z
N MET A 1 8.12 -42.62 -12.72
CA MET A 1 8.47 -41.68 -11.63
C MET A 1 8.09 -40.21 -11.90
N SER A 2 7.79 -39.79 -13.14
CA SER A 2 7.49 -38.37 -13.47
C SER A 2 6.08 -37.88 -13.04
N ALA A 3 5.04 -38.71 -13.21
CA ALA A 3 3.65 -38.30 -12.96
C ALA A 3 3.36 -37.95 -11.48
N ALA A 4 3.85 -38.76 -10.53
CA ALA A 4 3.66 -38.52 -9.10
C ALA A 4 4.37 -37.24 -8.60
N SER A 5 5.49 -36.86 -9.24
CA SER A 5 6.23 -35.64 -8.90
C SER A 5 5.50 -34.37 -9.39
N ASN A 6 4.80 -34.45 -10.52
CA ASN A 6 4.00 -33.33 -11.04
C ASN A 6 2.79 -33.05 -10.14
N THR A 7 2.09 -34.08 -9.68
CA THR A 7 0.93 -33.93 -8.78
C THR A 7 1.32 -33.31 -7.43
N ALA A 8 2.50 -33.63 -6.88
CA ALA A 8 2.98 -33.03 -5.65
C ALA A 8 3.32 -31.53 -5.83
N LYS A 9 3.90 -31.17 -6.97
CA LYS A 9 4.24 -29.78 -7.32
C LYS A 9 2.99 -28.92 -7.52
N GLU A 10 1.99 -29.43 -8.24
CA GLU A 10 0.69 -28.78 -8.45
C GLU A 10 -0.04 -28.53 -7.12
N LYS A 11 -0.09 -29.54 -6.24
CA LYS A 11 -0.67 -29.38 -4.90
C LYS A 11 0.03 -28.31 -4.07
N LYS A 12 1.37 -28.27 -4.11
CA LYS A 12 2.16 -27.24 -3.42
C LYS A 12 1.89 -25.84 -3.99
N GLN A 13 1.77 -25.70 -5.31
CA GLN A 13 1.42 -24.43 -5.96
C GLN A 13 0.03 -23.96 -5.55
N GLN A 14 -0.98 -24.84 -5.59
CA GLN A 14 -2.34 -24.52 -5.17
C GLN A 14 -2.41 -24.11 -3.68
N TYR A 15 -1.68 -24.81 -2.82
CA TYR A 15 -1.59 -24.47 -1.40
C TYR A 15 -1.02 -23.07 -1.19
N ASN A 16 0.08 -22.76 -1.86
CA ASN A 16 0.73 -21.45 -1.79
C ASN A 16 -0.18 -20.34 -2.32
N PHE A 17 -0.91 -20.59 -3.40
CA PHE A 17 -1.90 -19.65 -3.93
C PHE A 17 -3.02 -19.39 -2.93
N ASN A 18 -3.59 -20.44 -2.34
CA ASN A 18 -4.65 -20.31 -1.34
C ASN A 18 -4.18 -19.49 -0.13
N LYS A 19 -2.92 -19.68 0.33
CA LYS A 19 -2.32 -18.89 1.41
C LYS A 19 -2.17 -17.41 1.00
N LEU A 20 -1.67 -17.14 -0.20
CA LEU A 20 -1.53 -15.79 -0.75
C LEU A 20 -2.89 -15.06 -0.86
N GLN A 21 -3.88 -15.72 -1.45
CA GLN A 21 -5.23 -15.17 -1.63
C GLN A 21 -5.89 -14.86 -0.28
N LYS A 22 -5.80 -15.77 0.69
CA LYS A 22 -6.30 -15.53 2.06
C LYS A 22 -5.60 -14.34 2.70
N ARG A 23 -4.27 -14.23 2.58
CA ARG A 23 -3.49 -13.13 3.13
C ARG A 23 -3.90 -11.77 2.54
N LEU A 24 -4.05 -11.68 1.23
CA LEU A 24 -4.48 -10.45 0.56
C LEU A 24 -5.90 -10.04 0.98
N ARG A 25 -6.85 -10.99 0.98
CA ARG A 25 -8.22 -10.73 1.42
C ARG A 25 -8.28 -10.26 2.87
N ARG A 26 -7.52 -10.88 3.78
CA ARG A 26 -7.40 -10.46 5.17
C ARG A 26 -6.89 -9.01 5.27
N LYS A 27 -5.77 -8.70 4.62
CA LYS A 27 -5.16 -7.37 4.65
C LYS A 27 -6.08 -6.28 4.10
N VAL A 28 -6.83 -6.57 3.04
CA VAL A 28 -7.81 -5.63 2.48
C VAL A 28 -8.99 -5.45 3.43
N GLY A 29 -9.51 -6.52 4.01
CA GLY A 29 -10.57 -6.45 5.02
C GLY A 29 -10.16 -5.65 6.26
N GLU A 30 -8.94 -5.84 6.75
CA GLU A 30 -8.36 -5.06 7.86
C GLU A 30 -8.27 -3.58 7.49
N ALA A 31 -7.72 -3.24 6.33
CA ALA A 31 -7.64 -1.84 5.90
C ALA A 31 -9.03 -1.20 5.74
N ILE A 32 -10.02 -1.94 5.23
CA ILE A 32 -11.40 -1.44 5.12
C ILE A 32 -11.98 -1.17 6.52
N SER A 33 -11.74 -2.07 7.48
CA SER A 33 -12.19 -1.94 8.86
C SER A 33 -11.52 -0.78 9.58
N ASP A 34 -10.18 -0.77 9.62
CA ASP A 34 -9.38 0.19 10.39
C ASP A 34 -9.60 1.64 9.94
N PHE A 35 -9.91 1.84 8.65
CA PHE A 35 -10.15 3.16 8.09
C PHE A 35 -11.62 3.44 7.73
N ASN A 36 -12.55 2.56 8.14
CA ASN A 36 -13.99 2.61 7.82
C ASN A 36 -14.24 2.97 6.33
N MET A 37 -13.67 2.19 5.41
CA MET A 37 -13.64 2.56 3.98
C MET A 37 -14.97 2.32 3.25
N ILE A 38 -15.71 1.29 3.63
CA ILE A 38 -16.94 0.84 2.96
C ILE A 38 -17.98 0.54 4.04
N GLU A 39 -19.17 1.11 3.85
CA GLU A 39 -20.30 1.09 4.79
C GLU A 39 -21.54 0.49 4.11
N ASP A 40 -22.56 0.11 4.89
CA ASP A 40 -23.82 -0.39 4.34
C ASP A 40 -24.50 0.67 3.47
N GLY A 41 -24.97 0.26 2.30
CA GLY A 41 -25.57 1.13 1.29
C GLY A 41 -24.56 1.89 0.41
N ASP A 42 -23.25 1.70 0.58
CA ASP A 42 -22.26 2.38 -0.26
C ASP A 42 -22.33 1.92 -1.72
N ARG A 43 -22.10 2.86 -2.64
CA ARG A 43 -21.83 2.59 -4.05
C ARG A 43 -20.37 2.88 -4.34
N VAL A 44 -19.58 1.82 -4.54
CA VAL A 44 -18.13 1.88 -4.68
C VAL A 44 -17.74 1.89 -6.16
N MET A 45 -17.21 3.03 -6.62
CA MET A 45 -16.61 3.15 -7.95
C MET A 45 -15.16 2.67 -7.91
N VAL A 46 -14.86 1.52 -8.52
CA VAL A 46 -13.51 0.96 -8.59
C VAL A 46 -12.82 1.45 -9.86
N CYS A 47 -11.76 2.26 -9.72
CA CYS A 47 -11.03 2.78 -10.88
C CYS A 47 -10.05 1.75 -11.43
N LEU A 48 -10.32 1.25 -12.63
CA LEU A 48 -9.46 0.30 -13.33
C LEU A 48 -8.52 0.98 -14.32
N SER A 49 -7.22 0.79 -14.11
CA SER A 49 -6.17 1.25 -15.04
C SER A 49 -5.77 0.20 -16.08
N GLY A 50 -6.22 -1.05 -15.92
CA GLY A 50 -5.70 -2.20 -16.65
C GLY A 50 -4.40 -2.77 -16.06
N GLY A 51 -3.93 -2.22 -14.93
CA GLY A 51 -2.77 -2.73 -14.20
C GLY A 51 -3.12 -3.80 -13.17
N LYS A 52 -2.11 -4.58 -12.79
CA LYS A 52 -2.18 -5.68 -11.80
C LYS A 52 -2.87 -5.28 -10.49
N ASP A 53 -2.60 -4.07 -10.00
CA ASP A 53 -3.10 -3.60 -8.71
C ASP A 53 -4.60 -3.31 -8.76
N SER A 54 -5.07 -2.72 -9.88
CA SER A 54 -6.49 -2.41 -10.06
C SER A 54 -7.35 -3.66 -10.28
N TYR A 55 -6.86 -4.67 -11.00
CA TYR A 55 -7.55 -5.96 -11.11
C TYR A 55 -7.62 -6.68 -9.77
N THR A 56 -6.51 -6.71 -9.03
CA THR A 56 -6.46 -7.33 -7.69
C THR A 56 -7.44 -6.66 -6.73
N LEU A 57 -7.52 -5.33 -6.76
CA LEU A 57 -8.50 -4.59 -5.97
C LEU A 57 -9.94 -5.00 -6.31
N LEU A 58 -10.31 -5.02 -7.60
CA LEU A 58 -11.66 -5.37 -8.02
C LEU A 58 -12.02 -6.80 -7.59
N ASP A 59 -11.17 -7.77 -7.87
CA ASP A 59 -11.41 -9.18 -7.54
C ASP A 59 -11.64 -9.37 -6.02
N ILE A 60 -10.78 -8.78 -5.19
CA ILE A 60 -10.91 -8.89 -3.73
C ILE A 60 -12.18 -8.18 -3.24
N LEU A 61 -12.50 -6.99 -3.74
CA LEU A 61 -13.72 -6.29 -3.33
C LEU A 61 -14.98 -7.07 -3.71
N ARG A 62 -15.02 -7.71 -4.89
CA ARG A 62 -16.13 -8.59 -5.28
C ARG A 62 -16.25 -9.81 -4.38
N PHE A 63 -15.12 -10.39 -3.96
CA PHE A 63 -15.14 -11.46 -2.97
C PHE A 63 -15.75 -10.97 -1.65
N LEU A 64 -15.29 -9.81 -1.14
CA LEU A 64 -15.79 -9.23 0.11
C LEU A 64 -17.27 -8.86 0.01
N GLN A 65 -17.73 -8.31 -1.12
CA GLN A 65 -19.14 -7.99 -1.38
C GLN A 65 -20.06 -9.20 -1.16
N ARG A 66 -19.60 -10.42 -1.49
CA ARG A 66 -20.39 -11.65 -1.34
C ARG A 66 -20.44 -12.18 0.10
N ILE A 67 -19.44 -11.87 0.93
CA ILE A 67 -19.28 -12.48 2.25
C ILE A 67 -19.47 -11.49 3.41
N ALA A 68 -19.40 -10.19 3.15
CA ALA A 68 -19.50 -9.17 4.17
C ALA A 68 -20.94 -9.09 4.74
N PRO A 69 -21.09 -8.73 6.02
CA PRO A 69 -22.41 -8.54 6.64
C PRO A 69 -23.14 -7.28 6.19
N ILE A 70 -22.51 -6.45 5.35
CA ILE A 70 -23.05 -5.20 4.79
C ILE A 70 -23.33 -5.36 3.29
N LYS A 71 -24.29 -4.61 2.78
CA LYS A 71 -24.62 -4.55 1.35
C LYS A 71 -24.01 -3.29 0.76
N PHE A 72 -23.19 -3.45 -0.28
CA PHE A 72 -22.66 -2.33 -1.05
C PHE A 72 -22.57 -2.74 -2.52
N ASP A 73 -22.65 -1.76 -3.41
CA ASP A 73 -22.57 -1.96 -4.85
C ASP A 73 -21.17 -1.66 -5.37
N ILE A 74 -20.78 -2.33 -6.45
CA ILE A 74 -19.51 -2.10 -7.15
C ILE A 74 -19.80 -1.72 -8.59
N ILE A 75 -19.20 -0.63 -9.06
CA ILE A 75 -19.12 -0.28 -10.48
C ILE A 75 -17.67 -0.07 -10.88
N ALA A 76 -17.19 -0.79 -11.88
CA ALA A 76 -15.85 -0.61 -12.42
C ALA A 76 -15.83 0.57 -13.41
N VAL A 77 -14.86 1.47 -13.27
CA VAL A 77 -14.70 2.62 -14.18
C VAL A 77 -13.30 2.64 -14.74
N ASN A 78 -13.21 2.68 -16.07
CA ASN A 78 -11.97 2.92 -16.78
C ASN A 78 -12.03 4.29 -17.46
N LEU A 79 -10.88 4.97 -17.51
CA LEU A 79 -10.68 6.17 -18.30
C LEU A 79 -9.69 5.85 -19.41
N ASP A 80 -10.21 5.68 -20.62
CA ASP A 80 -9.44 5.65 -21.85
C ASP A 80 -9.05 7.08 -22.23
N GLN A 81 -7.74 7.33 -22.17
CA GLN A 81 -7.15 8.65 -22.41
C GLN A 81 -6.85 8.90 -23.89
N LYS A 82 -7.28 8.00 -24.79
CA LYS A 82 -6.98 7.98 -26.23
C LYS A 82 -5.49 8.00 -26.55
N GLN A 83 -4.73 7.30 -25.71
CA GLN A 83 -3.30 7.10 -25.95
C GLN A 83 -3.08 6.15 -27.13
N PRO A 84 -2.09 6.41 -28.01
CA PRO A 84 -1.78 5.51 -29.11
C PRO A 84 -1.45 4.10 -28.60
N GLY A 85 -2.10 3.10 -29.19
CA GLY A 85 -1.86 1.69 -28.88
C GLY A 85 -2.50 1.18 -27.59
N PHE A 86 -3.42 1.92 -26.97
CA PHE A 86 -4.24 1.36 -25.89
C PHE A 86 -5.23 0.32 -26.44
N PRO A 87 -5.26 -0.90 -25.88
CA PRO A 87 -6.17 -1.93 -26.33
C PRO A 87 -7.57 -1.73 -25.72
N GLU A 88 -8.44 -1.00 -26.42
CA GLU A 88 -9.77 -0.60 -25.96
C GLU A 88 -10.70 -1.79 -25.61
N HIS A 89 -10.46 -2.98 -26.17
CA HIS A 89 -11.31 -4.17 -26.00
C HIS A 89 -11.03 -4.97 -24.72
N ILE A 90 -9.81 -4.92 -24.17
CA ILE A 90 -9.38 -5.84 -23.10
C ILE A 90 -10.21 -5.67 -21.81
N LEU A 91 -10.39 -4.44 -21.36
CA LEU A 91 -11.13 -4.16 -20.12
C LEU A 91 -12.63 -4.45 -20.24
N PRO A 92 -13.33 -3.96 -21.29
CA PRO A 92 -14.74 -4.31 -21.51
C PRO A 92 -15.00 -5.82 -21.58
N GLU A 93 -14.20 -6.55 -22.35
CA GLU A 93 -14.36 -8.01 -22.48
C GLU A 93 -14.13 -8.73 -21.16
N TYR A 94 -13.07 -8.36 -20.44
CA TYR A 94 -12.81 -8.91 -19.11
C TYR A 94 -13.97 -8.65 -18.14
N LEU A 95 -14.44 -7.39 -18.05
CA LEU A 95 -15.50 -7.00 -17.12
C LEU A 95 -16.85 -7.64 -17.46
N ALA A 96 -17.16 -7.77 -18.75
CA ALA A 96 -18.35 -8.47 -19.22
C ALA A 96 -18.29 -9.97 -18.86
N ASN A 97 -17.15 -10.63 -19.11
CA ASN A 97 -16.96 -12.04 -18.75
C ASN A 97 -17.06 -12.28 -17.23
N GLU A 98 -16.57 -11.33 -16.44
CA GLU A 98 -16.64 -11.37 -14.98
C GLU A 98 -18.05 -11.05 -14.44
N GLY A 99 -18.96 -10.49 -15.25
CA GLY A 99 -20.29 -10.06 -14.82
C GLY A 99 -20.22 -8.89 -13.82
N VAL A 100 -19.40 -7.90 -14.12
CA VAL A 100 -19.24 -6.68 -13.31
C VAL A 100 -19.89 -5.51 -14.05
N ASP A 101 -20.69 -4.70 -13.37
CA ASP A 101 -21.18 -3.44 -13.95
C ASP A 101 -20.01 -2.50 -14.20
N PHE A 102 -19.93 -1.94 -15.41
CA PHE A 102 -18.82 -1.07 -15.77
C PHE A 102 -19.19 0.12 -16.66
N ARG A 103 -18.34 1.14 -16.61
CA ARG A 103 -18.38 2.31 -17.50
C ARG A 103 -16.98 2.61 -18.02
N ILE A 104 -16.82 2.57 -19.33
CA ILE A 104 -15.61 3.04 -20.03
C ILE A 104 -15.83 4.50 -20.40
N ILE A 105 -14.96 5.39 -19.93
CA ILE A 105 -14.98 6.81 -20.23
C ILE A 105 -13.89 7.08 -21.27
N GLU A 106 -14.27 7.72 -22.37
CA GLU A 106 -13.36 8.05 -23.45
C GLU A 106 -13.14 9.56 -23.48
N GLU A 107 -11.93 10.01 -23.13
CA GLU A 107 -11.55 11.42 -23.19
C GLU A 107 -10.09 11.57 -23.61
N ASP A 108 -9.83 12.36 -24.66
CA ASP A 108 -8.46 12.61 -25.14
C ASP A 108 -7.72 13.60 -24.24
N THR A 109 -7.31 13.12 -23.07
CA THR A 109 -6.41 13.85 -22.18
C THR A 109 -4.96 13.74 -22.63
N TYR A 110 -4.61 12.75 -23.46
CA TYR A 110 -3.26 12.54 -23.94
C TYR A 110 -2.79 13.69 -24.83
N SER A 111 -3.60 14.10 -25.81
CA SER A 111 -3.28 15.22 -26.69
C SER A 111 -3.16 16.53 -25.91
N ILE A 112 -4.05 16.77 -24.94
CA ILE A 112 -4.00 17.95 -24.06
C ILE A 112 -2.67 18.00 -23.28
N VAL A 113 -2.22 16.86 -22.74
CA VAL A 113 -0.97 16.78 -21.99
C VAL A 113 0.23 17.04 -22.90
N LYS A 114 0.23 16.48 -24.12
CA LYS A 114 1.29 16.69 -25.11
C LYS A 114 1.37 18.12 -25.61
N GLU A 115 0.22 18.76 -25.83
CA GLU A 115 0.15 20.15 -26.27
C GLU A 115 0.67 21.11 -25.20
N LYS A 116 0.26 20.92 -23.95
CA LYS A 116 0.54 21.85 -22.85
C LYS A 116 1.91 21.67 -22.21
N ILE A 117 2.56 20.53 -22.40
CA ILE A 117 3.83 20.23 -21.75
C ILE A 117 4.94 20.10 -22.81
N PRO A 118 5.97 20.97 -22.77
CA PRO A 118 7.09 20.87 -23.69
C PRO A 118 7.75 19.49 -23.66
N ALA A 119 8.26 19.05 -24.81
CA ALA A 119 9.00 17.80 -24.92
C ALA A 119 10.16 17.75 -23.89
N GLY A 120 10.31 16.60 -23.24
CA GLY A 120 11.34 16.37 -22.21
C GLY A 120 10.97 16.81 -20.79
N LYS A 121 9.83 17.50 -20.59
CA LYS A 121 9.31 17.83 -19.26
C LYS A 121 8.37 16.75 -18.73
N THR A 122 8.26 16.66 -17.41
CA THR A 122 7.41 15.68 -16.72
C THR A 122 5.93 15.91 -17.01
N THR A 123 5.28 14.90 -17.62
CA THR A 123 3.86 14.95 -18.00
C THR A 123 2.90 14.50 -16.89
N CYS A 124 3.41 13.72 -15.93
CA CYS A 124 2.61 13.04 -14.89
C CYS A 124 1.77 13.99 -14.04
N SER A 125 2.23 15.21 -13.76
CA SER A 125 1.50 16.17 -12.91
C SER A 125 0.19 16.63 -13.57
N LEU A 126 0.21 16.98 -14.86
CA LEU A 126 -1.01 17.38 -15.57
C LEU A 126 -1.91 16.17 -15.87
N CYS A 127 -1.32 15.06 -16.33
CA CYS A 127 -2.05 13.82 -16.57
C CYS A 127 -2.83 13.36 -15.32
N SER A 128 -2.17 13.31 -14.15
CA SER A 128 -2.82 12.91 -12.89
C SER A 128 -3.96 13.86 -12.49
N ARG A 129 -3.80 15.17 -12.68
CA ARG A 129 -4.85 16.16 -12.37
C ARG A 129 -6.06 16.01 -13.27
N LEU A 130 -5.86 15.87 -14.59
CA LEU A 130 -6.95 15.66 -15.55
C LEU A 130 -7.72 14.37 -15.25
N ARG A 131 -7.00 13.25 -15.09
CA ARG A 131 -7.60 11.96 -14.74
C ARG A 131 -8.44 12.04 -13.48
N ARG A 132 -7.93 12.69 -12.43
CA ARG A 132 -8.65 12.83 -11.17
C ARG A 132 -9.94 13.64 -11.33
N GLY A 133 -9.89 14.76 -12.05
CA GLY A 133 -11.07 15.60 -12.31
C GLY A 133 -12.16 14.83 -13.04
N ILE A 134 -11.80 14.07 -14.06
CA ILE A 134 -12.73 13.23 -14.84
C ILE A 134 -13.34 12.14 -13.95
N LEU A 135 -12.51 11.41 -13.20
CA LEU A 135 -13.00 10.36 -12.31
C LEU A 135 -13.96 10.90 -11.24
N TYR A 136 -13.69 12.09 -10.69
CA TYR A 136 -14.58 12.71 -9.70
C TYR A 136 -15.92 13.13 -10.32
N ARG A 137 -15.89 13.75 -11.51
CA ARG A 137 -17.11 14.05 -12.27
C ARG A 137 -17.96 12.79 -12.51
N VAL A 138 -17.33 11.72 -12.96
CA VAL A 138 -18.00 10.43 -13.23
C VAL A 138 -18.52 9.79 -11.95
N ALA A 139 -17.81 9.90 -10.83
CA ALA A 139 -18.30 9.44 -9.53
C ALA A 139 -19.62 10.14 -9.14
N SER A 140 -19.74 11.46 -9.36
CA SER A 140 -20.99 12.20 -9.15
C SER A 140 -22.11 11.69 -10.06
N GLU A 141 -21.83 11.52 -11.36
CA GLU A 141 -22.82 11.06 -12.34
C GLU A 141 -23.37 9.66 -12.02
N LEU A 142 -22.53 8.79 -11.47
CA LEU A 142 -22.90 7.43 -11.08
C LEU A 142 -23.52 7.35 -9.67
N GLY A 143 -23.54 8.46 -8.92
CA GLY A 143 -23.95 8.45 -7.51
C GLY A 143 -23.04 7.60 -6.63
N ALA A 144 -21.75 7.50 -6.97
CA ALA A 144 -20.78 6.74 -6.20
C ALA A 144 -20.42 7.48 -4.90
N THR A 145 -20.59 6.81 -3.77
CA THR A 145 -20.25 7.35 -2.44
C THR A 145 -18.76 7.19 -2.12
N LYS A 146 -18.12 6.17 -2.69
CA LYS A 146 -16.70 5.86 -2.50
C LYS A 146 -15.99 5.68 -3.84
N ILE A 147 -14.77 6.21 -3.96
CA ILE A 147 -13.88 6.03 -5.11
C ILE A 147 -12.69 5.17 -4.69
N ALA A 148 -12.62 3.93 -5.16
CA ALA A 148 -11.57 2.98 -4.81
C ALA A 148 -10.42 2.98 -5.82
N LEU A 149 -9.20 3.18 -5.33
CA LEU A 149 -7.98 3.20 -6.14
C LEU A 149 -7.03 2.07 -5.73
N GLY A 150 -6.36 1.45 -6.71
CA GLY A 150 -5.46 0.31 -6.51
C GLY A 150 -4.08 0.62 -5.91
N HIS A 151 -3.95 1.70 -5.13
CA HIS A 151 -2.67 2.03 -4.50
C HIS A 151 -2.42 1.13 -3.29
N HIS A 152 -1.21 0.58 -3.20
CA HIS A 152 -0.83 -0.39 -2.16
C HIS A 152 0.17 0.18 -1.14
N ARG A 153 0.55 -0.63 -0.15
CA ARG A 153 1.46 -0.24 0.94
C ARG A 153 2.75 0.38 0.44
N ASP A 154 3.38 -0.25 -0.55
CA ASP A 154 4.65 0.21 -1.09
C ASP A 154 4.50 1.58 -1.79
N ASP A 155 3.38 1.88 -2.48
CA ASP A 155 3.12 3.20 -3.07
C ASP A 155 3.03 4.31 -2.00
N MET A 156 2.46 3.97 -0.84
CA MET A 156 2.34 4.87 0.30
C MET A 156 3.74 5.20 0.85
N LEU A 157 4.61 4.21 1.00
CA LEU A 157 5.99 4.41 1.44
C LEU A 157 6.83 5.16 0.40
N GLU A 158 6.71 4.81 -0.88
CA GLU A 158 7.36 5.54 -1.96
C GLU A 158 6.97 7.03 -1.92
N THR A 159 5.67 7.31 -1.73
CA THR A 159 5.17 8.68 -1.64
C THR A 159 5.67 9.41 -0.40
N MET A 160 5.75 8.73 0.75
CA MET A 160 6.35 9.29 1.96
C MET A 160 7.79 9.70 1.71
N MET A 161 8.62 8.82 1.13
CA MET A 161 10.02 9.11 0.87
C MET A 161 10.21 10.21 -0.18
N LEU A 162 9.37 10.24 -1.22
CA LEU A 162 9.38 11.33 -2.20
C LEU A 162 9.09 12.69 -1.55
N ASN A 163 8.08 12.77 -0.69
CA ASN A 163 7.76 14.02 0.02
C ASN A 163 8.84 14.39 1.04
N MET A 164 9.44 13.41 1.72
CA MET A 164 10.51 13.64 2.69
C MET A 164 11.78 14.15 2.00
N PHE A 165 12.23 13.51 0.92
CA PHE A 165 13.50 13.84 0.25
C PHE A 165 13.40 15.04 -0.69
N TYR A 166 12.28 15.22 -1.39
CA TYR A 166 12.15 16.26 -2.41
C TYR A 166 11.14 17.35 -2.06
N GLY A 167 10.20 17.07 -1.15
CA GLY A 167 9.16 18.01 -0.75
C GLY A 167 9.36 18.65 0.63
N GLY A 168 10.32 18.18 1.43
CA GLY A 168 10.54 18.65 2.80
C GLY A 168 9.34 18.43 3.73
N THR A 169 8.49 17.43 3.47
CA THR A 169 7.28 17.17 4.26
C THR A 169 7.15 15.70 4.63
N MET A 170 6.75 15.43 5.87
CA MET A 170 6.41 14.08 6.34
C MET A 170 4.97 13.76 5.94
N LYS A 171 4.79 13.29 4.69
CA LYS A 171 3.46 13.04 4.12
C LYS A 171 3.43 11.82 3.21
N SER A 172 2.52 10.89 3.48
CA SER A 172 2.21 9.74 2.61
C SER A 172 0.90 9.96 1.81
N MET A 173 0.48 8.95 1.05
CA MET A 173 -0.89 8.88 0.55
C MET A 173 -1.81 8.37 1.66
N PRO A 174 -2.87 9.09 2.04
CA PRO A 174 -3.79 8.62 3.06
C PRO A 174 -4.61 7.41 2.57
N PRO A 175 -4.92 6.44 3.44
CA PRO A 175 -5.72 5.27 3.08
C PRO A 175 -7.18 5.63 2.76
N LYS A 176 -7.72 6.66 3.42
CA LYS A 176 -9.03 7.28 3.16
C LYS A 176 -8.87 8.80 3.15
N LEU A 177 -9.48 9.48 2.19
CA LEU A 177 -9.35 10.93 2.01
C LEU A 177 -10.64 11.53 1.46
N VAL A 178 -11.01 12.71 1.93
CA VAL A 178 -12.03 13.54 1.29
C VAL A 178 -11.37 14.41 0.22
N SER A 179 -11.95 14.50 -0.97
CA SER A 179 -11.47 15.36 -2.05
C SER A 179 -11.39 16.83 -1.60
N ASP A 180 -10.53 17.62 -2.23
CA ASP A 180 -10.28 19.01 -1.83
C ASP A 180 -11.54 19.89 -1.84
N ASN A 181 -12.53 19.56 -2.67
CA ASN A 181 -13.83 20.23 -2.76
C ASN A 181 -14.90 19.67 -1.80
N GLY A 182 -14.56 18.69 -0.97
CA GLY A 182 -15.47 18.09 0.02
C GLY A 182 -16.49 17.08 -0.53
N GLN A 183 -16.51 16.82 -1.84
CA GLN A 183 -17.63 16.10 -2.48
C GLN A 183 -17.46 14.58 -2.57
N HIS A 184 -16.22 14.07 -2.51
CA HIS A 184 -15.94 12.66 -2.76
C HIS A 184 -15.05 12.06 -1.68
N VAL A 185 -15.31 10.79 -1.35
CA VAL A 185 -14.43 10.00 -0.49
C VAL A 185 -13.62 9.05 -1.36
N VAL A 186 -12.29 9.19 -1.31
CA VAL A 186 -11.34 8.29 -1.98
C VAL A 186 -10.79 7.29 -0.97
N ILE A 187 -10.80 6.02 -1.33
CA ILE A 187 -10.33 4.90 -0.52
C ILE A 187 -9.22 4.11 -1.24
N ARG A 188 -8.31 3.52 -0.48
CA ARG A 188 -7.21 2.67 -0.96
C ARG A 188 -7.21 1.34 -0.20
N PRO A 189 -8.12 0.40 -0.53
CA PRO A 189 -8.27 -0.84 0.23
C PRO A 189 -7.02 -1.74 0.24
N LEU A 190 -6.10 -1.55 -0.72
CA LEU A 190 -4.81 -2.25 -0.77
C LEU A 190 -3.74 -1.65 0.16
N ALA A 191 -4.07 -0.72 1.06
CA ALA A 191 -3.12 -0.01 1.92
C ALA A 191 -2.16 -0.92 2.71
N TYR A 192 -2.59 -2.14 3.07
CA TYR A 192 -1.76 -3.12 3.80
C TYR A 192 -1.13 -4.20 2.91
N ALA A 193 -1.54 -4.29 1.64
CA ALA A 193 -1.05 -5.25 0.67
C ALA A 193 0.33 -4.83 0.13
N SER A 194 1.23 -5.81 -0.04
CA SER A 194 2.54 -5.56 -0.63
C SER A 194 2.50 -5.69 -2.16
N GLU A 195 3.33 -4.92 -2.86
CA GLU A 195 3.43 -5.05 -4.32
C GLU A 195 3.83 -6.47 -4.75
N LYS A 196 4.69 -7.12 -3.96
CA LYS A 196 5.15 -8.49 -4.19
C LYS A 196 4.01 -9.50 -4.15
N ASP A 197 3.09 -9.36 -3.21
CA ASP A 197 1.94 -10.25 -3.10
C ASP A 197 0.94 -9.99 -4.22
N ILE A 198 0.68 -8.72 -4.53
CA ILE A 198 -0.22 -8.32 -5.63
C ILE A 198 0.29 -8.85 -6.98
N SER A 199 1.60 -8.73 -7.25
CA SER A 199 2.21 -9.20 -8.50
C SER A 199 2.04 -10.72 -8.65
N LYS A 200 2.37 -11.50 -7.61
CA LYS A 200 2.18 -12.96 -7.61
C LYS A 200 0.72 -13.36 -7.75
N TYR A 201 -0.18 -12.60 -7.15
CA TYR A 201 -1.62 -12.85 -7.22
C TYR A 201 -2.12 -12.61 -8.65
N ALA A 202 -1.75 -11.49 -9.26
CA ALA A 202 -2.13 -11.16 -10.63
C ALA A 202 -1.61 -12.16 -11.67
N GLU A 203 -0.37 -12.65 -11.50
CA GLU A 203 0.20 -13.72 -12.32
C GLU A 203 -0.62 -15.01 -12.22
N GLN A 204 -1.00 -15.42 -11.01
CA GLN A 204 -1.74 -16.67 -10.78
C GLN A 204 -3.21 -16.57 -11.19
N MET A 205 -3.81 -15.39 -11.06
CA MET A 205 -5.14 -15.09 -11.60
C MET A 205 -5.14 -14.92 -13.12
N ALA A 206 -3.96 -14.84 -13.75
CA ALA A 206 -3.79 -14.61 -15.18
C ALA A 206 -4.56 -13.38 -15.69
N PHE A 207 -4.51 -12.26 -14.93
CA PHE A 207 -5.20 -11.04 -15.34
C PHE A 207 -4.66 -10.51 -16.68
N PRO A 208 -5.53 -10.00 -17.57
CA PRO A 208 -5.12 -9.42 -18.84
C PRO A 208 -4.55 -8.01 -18.62
N ILE A 209 -3.30 -7.96 -18.15
CA ILE A 209 -2.60 -6.72 -17.81
C ILE A 209 -2.32 -5.91 -19.07
N ILE A 210 -2.76 -4.65 -19.06
CA ILE A 210 -2.47 -3.67 -20.11
C ILE A 210 -1.19 -2.91 -19.72
N PRO A 211 -0.11 -2.98 -20.52
CA PRO A 211 1.09 -2.21 -20.25
C PRO A 211 0.80 -0.71 -20.42
N CYS A 212 1.14 0.08 -19.40
CA CYS A 212 1.02 1.53 -19.48
C CYS A 212 2.24 2.12 -20.20
N ASN A 213 2.12 2.33 -21.51
CA ASN A 213 3.17 2.95 -22.33
C ASN A 213 2.98 4.48 -22.50
N LEU A 214 1.95 5.06 -21.88
CA LEU A 214 1.53 6.47 -22.02
C LEU A 214 2.67 7.47 -21.82
N CYS A 215 3.50 7.21 -20.80
CA CYS A 215 4.55 8.11 -20.37
C CYS A 215 5.93 7.54 -20.72
N GLY A 216 6.08 7.09 -21.98
CA GLY A 216 7.31 6.58 -22.58
C GLY A 216 8.55 7.03 -21.81
N SER A 217 9.17 6.07 -21.12
CA SER A 217 10.44 6.16 -20.36
C SER A 217 10.58 7.22 -19.25
N GLN A 218 9.62 8.12 -19.01
CA GLN A 218 9.64 9.07 -17.89
C GLN A 218 8.72 8.64 -16.73
N GLU A 219 8.80 7.39 -16.29
CA GLU A 219 8.56 7.16 -14.86
C GLU A 219 9.50 8.12 -14.11
N ASN A 220 8.95 9.02 -13.29
CA ASN A 220 9.72 9.98 -12.50
C ASN A 220 11.01 9.30 -12.02
N LEU A 221 12.16 9.74 -12.52
CA LEU A 221 13.45 9.13 -12.18
C LEU A 221 13.57 8.95 -10.67
N GLN A 222 13.04 9.91 -9.92
CA GLN A 222 12.89 9.88 -8.47
C GLN A 222 12.06 8.70 -7.95
N ARG A 223 10.86 8.42 -8.49
CA ARG A 223 10.03 7.28 -8.03
C ARG A 223 10.73 5.94 -8.29
N LYS A 224 11.36 5.79 -9.46
CA LYS A 224 12.19 4.61 -9.76
C LYS A 224 13.31 4.44 -8.74
N VAL A 225 14.05 5.52 -8.46
CA VAL A 225 15.14 5.54 -7.47
C VAL A 225 14.64 5.14 -6.08
N ILE A 226 13.52 5.70 -5.62
CA ILE A 226 12.93 5.34 -4.33
C ILE A 226 12.48 3.88 -4.31
N LYS A 227 11.86 3.40 -5.38
CA LYS A 227 11.42 2.01 -5.49
C LYS A 227 12.59 1.03 -5.44
N GLU A 228 13.68 1.33 -6.15
CA GLU A 228 14.92 0.56 -6.10
C GLU A 228 15.55 0.59 -4.70
N LEU A 229 15.56 1.75 -4.04
CA LEU A 229 16.02 1.89 -2.67
C LEU A 229 15.22 0.98 -1.73
N LEU A 230 13.89 1.07 -1.73
CA LEU A 230 13.02 0.24 -0.88
C LEU A 230 13.22 -1.25 -1.15
N LYS A 231 13.29 -1.67 -2.43
CA LYS A 231 13.56 -3.07 -2.79
C LYS A 231 14.93 -3.55 -2.31
N SER A 232 15.95 -2.72 -2.46
CA SER A 232 17.30 -3.04 -2.01
C SER A 232 17.35 -3.20 -0.48
N TRP A 233 16.56 -2.39 0.24
CA TRP A 233 16.52 -2.38 1.69
C TRP A 233 15.73 -3.55 2.25
N ASP A 234 14.60 -3.90 1.63
CA ASP A 234 13.82 -5.11 1.96
C ASP A 234 14.66 -6.38 1.79
N LYS A 235 15.49 -6.44 0.75
CA LYS A 235 16.39 -7.58 0.53
C LYS A 235 17.49 -7.67 1.60
N GLN A 236 18.06 -6.55 2.02
CA GLN A 236 19.14 -6.51 3.00
C GLN A 236 18.63 -6.70 4.43
N TYR A 237 17.43 -6.19 4.73
CA TYR A 237 16.84 -6.19 6.06
C TYR A 237 15.34 -6.55 5.97
N PRO A 238 15.01 -7.85 5.89
CA PRO A 238 13.63 -8.30 5.83
C PRO A 238 12.80 -7.75 7.00
N GLY A 239 11.58 -7.26 6.70
CA GLY A 239 10.69 -6.68 7.70
C GLY A 239 10.84 -5.16 7.90
N ARG A 240 11.84 -4.52 7.28
CA ARG A 240 11.98 -3.05 7.37
C ARG A 240 10.85 -2.29 6.69
N ILE A 241 10.34 -2.80 5.57
CA ILE A 241 9.21 -2.17 4.86
C ILE A 241 7.96 -2.17 5.74
N GLU A 242 7.69 -3.29 6.42
CA GLU A 242 6.62 -3.40 7.42
C GLU A 242 6.83 -2.40 8.55
N SER A 243 8.03 -2.34 9.14
CA SER A 243 8.35 -1.39 10.21
C SER A 243 8.19 0.06 9.78
N MET A 244 8.59 0.42 8.56
CA MET A 244 8.41 1.77 8.00
C MET A 244 6.93 2.09 7.83
N PHE A 245 6.12 1.13 7.40
CA PHE A 245 4.68 1.33 7.28
C PHE A 245 4.02 1.48 8.66
N SER A 246 4.40 0.68 9.64
CA SER A 246 3.94 0.84 11.02
C SER A 246 4.29 2.23 11.58
N ALA A 247 5.41 2.82 11.20
CA ALA A 247 5.78 4.18 11.61
C ALA A 247 4.82 5.25 11.06
N LEU A 248 4.16 5.01 9.91
CA LEU A 248 3.11 5.91 9.41
C LEU A 248 1.87 5.96 10.31
N GLN A 249 1.65 4.92 11.12
CA GLN A 249 0.49 4.80 12.02
C GLN A 249 0.84 5.16 13.48
N ASN A 250 2.14 5.19 13.82
CA ASN A 250 2.64 5.43 15.17
C ASN A 250 3.47 6.72 15.20
N VAL A 251 2.79 7.86 15.09
CA VAL A 251 3.41 9.19 15.05
C VAL A 251 3.49 9.76 16.46
N VAL A 252 4.67 10.22 16.88
CA VAL A 252 4.89 10.87 18.18
C VAL A 252 5.19 12.36 17.97
N PRO A 253 4.19 13.27 18.08
CA PRO A 253 4.37 14.68 17.73
C PRO A 253 5.50 15.40 18.48
N SER A 254 5.71 15.05 19.76
CA SER A 254 6.79 15.61 20.58
C SER A 254 8.20 15.35 20.02
N HIS A 255 8.35 14.35 19.15
CA HIS A 255 9.63 13.95 18.57
C HIS A 255 9.82 14.40 17.10
N LEU A 256 8.85 15.13 16.53
CA LEU A 256 8.88 15.54 15.11
C LEU A 256 9.19 17.02 14.88
N ALA A 257 9.62 17.75 15.91
CA ALA A 257 10.02 19.17 15.85
C ALA A 257 8.96 20.12 15.22
N ASP A 258 7.68 19.72 15.19
CA ASP A 258 6.58 20.55 14.70
C ASP A 258 5.94 21.31 15.86
N ALA A 259 6.29 22.60 15.99
CA ALA A 259 5.79 23.47 17.05
C ALA A 259 4.28 23.78 16.98
N LYS A 260 3.59 23.40 15.90
CA LYS A 260 2.13 23.51 15.79
C LYS A 260 1.43 22.28 16.35
N LEU A 261 2.08 21.12 16.29
CA LEU A 261 1.53 19.85 16.81
C LEU A 261 2.00 19.56 18.23
N HIS A 262 3.10 20.16 18.69
CA HIS A 262 3.59 20.05 20.05
C HIS A 262 4.11 21.39 20.57
N ASP A 263 3.67 21.80 21.77
CA ASP A 263 4.01 23.09 22.34
C ASP A 263 5.40 23.08 23.01
N PHE A 264 6.45 23.15 22.18
CA PHE A 264 7.82 23.20 22.67
C PHE A 264 8.15 24.43 23.51
N LYS A 265 7.39 25.54 23.38
CA LYS A 265 7.72 26.81 24.05
C LYS A 265 7.41 26.78 25.54
N ASN A 266 6.38 26.04 25.93
CA ASN A 266 5.89 26.00 27.30
C ASN A 266 6.24 24.69 28.03
N ILE A 267 7.20 23.90 27.50
CA ILE A 267 7.69 22.70 28.18
C ILE A 267 8.38 23.11 29.49
N VAL A 268 7.92 22.53 30.60
CA VAL A 268 8.51 22.69 31.93
C VAL A 268 8.67 21.33 32.59
N ALA A 269 9.63 21.20 33.50
CA ALA A 269 9.78 19.99 34.30
C ALA A 269 8.60 19.86 35.28
N THR A 270 7.79 18.81 35.13
CA THR A 270 6.65 18.52 36.02
C THR A 270 7.01 17.57 37.16
N GLY A 271 8.13 16.85 37.05
CA GLY A 271 8.50 15.77 37.98
C GLY A 271 7.72 14.47 37.76
N GLU A 272 6.84 14.43 36.76
CA GLU A 272 6.06 13.26 36.38
C GLU A 272 6.65 12.62 35.12
N ALA A 273 6.71 11.29 35.08
CA ALA A 273 7.17 10.57 33.90
C ALA A 273 6.14 10.69 32.77
N ASN A 274 6.60 11.08 31.58
CA ASN A 274 5.76 11.13 30.39
C ASN A 274 5.65 9.72 29.78
N GLN A 275 4.43 9.23 29.57
CA GLN A 275 4.18 7.93 28.93
C GLN A 275 4.64 7.92 27.46
N ASP A 276 4.61 9.09 26.79
CA ASP A 276 5.12 9.29 25.43
C ASP A 276 6.52 9.94 25.44
N GLY A 277 7.25 9.76 26.55
CA GLY A 277 8.65 10.22 26.68
C GLY A 277 9.59 9.43 25.76
N ASP A 278 10.84 9.90 25.66
CA ASP A 278 11.87 9.18 24.90
C ASP A 278 12.37 7.97 25.68
N THR A 279 11.59 6.89 25.68
CA THR A 279 11.94 5.62 26.32
C THR A 279 12.69 4.68 25.37
N ALA A 280 13.04 5.13 24.17
CA ALA A 280 13.62 4.29 23.12
C ALA A 280 14.99 3.73 23.52
N PHE A 281 15.68 4.37 24.47
CA PHE A 281 17.00 3.99 24.98
C PHE A 281 16.97 3.35 26.38
N ASP A 282 15.79 3.25 27.01
CA ASP A 282 15.64 2.72 28.37
C ASP A 282 15.67 1.18 28.43
N HIS A 283 15.59 0.52 27.28
CA HIS A 283 15.71 -0.93 27.15
C HIS A 283 17.07 -1.30 26.54
N SER A 284 17.86 -2.11 27.24
CA SER A 284 19.20 -2.59 26.83
C SER A 284 19.20 -3.40 25.53
N THR A 285 18.02 -3.77 25.06
CA THR A 285 17.73 -4.41 23.79
C THR A 285 16.43 -3.80 23.29
N PRO A 286 16.31 -3.38 22.02
CA PRO A 286 15.03 -2.98 21.47
C PRO A 286 14.16 -4.24 21.34
N THR A 287 13.51 -4.63 22.44
CA THR A 287 12.64 -5.81 22.56
C THR A 287 11.33 -5.64 21.79
N THR A 288 11.13 -4.49 21.15
CA THR A 288 9.85 -4.16 20.51
C THR A 288 10.05 -3.25 19.30
N PHE A 289 10.94 -3.61 18.37
CA PHE A 289 10.60 -3.34 16.97
C PHE A 289 9.43 -4.28 16.64
N LEU A 290 8.22 -3.82 16.98
CA LEU A 290 6.90 -4.44 16.82
C LEU A 290 6.90 -5.79 16.09
N ASN A 291 6.61 -6.83 16.87
CA ASN A 291 6.22 -8.18 16.46
C ASN A 291 5.60 -8.24 15.05
N TYR A 292 6.44 -8.53 14.06
CA TYR A 292 6.03 -9.33 12.92
C TYR A 292 7.03 -10.48 12.82
N ARG A 293 6.71 -11.59 13.49
CA ARG A 293 7.17 -12.89 13.01
C ARG A 293 6.66 -12.95 11.58
N GLY A 294 7.58 -12.89 10.61
CA GLY A 294 7.25 -13.15 9.23
C GLY A 294 6.43 -14.43 9.19
N ASP A 295 5.22 -14.36 8.64
CA ASP A 295 4.34 -15.51 8.42
C ASP A 295 4.92 -16.46 7.32
N SER A 296 6.26 -16.51 7.23
CA SER A 296 7.06 -17.57 6.64
C SER A 296 7.00 -18.75 7.59
N ASP A 297 5.86 -19.43 7.55
CA ASP A 297 5.66 -20.80 7.98
C ASP A 297 6.45 -21.74 7.02
N ASP A 298 7.76 -21.48 6.90
CA ASP A 298 8.77 -22.24 6.17
C ASP A 298 9.77 -22.86 7.18
N SER A 299 9.31 -23.26 8.37
CA SER A 299 10.14 -24.07 9.26
C SER A 299 10.10 -25.53 8.80
N GLU A 300 11.08 -25.92 7.98
CA GLU A 300 11.54 -27.30 7.95
C GLU A 300 11.97 -27.69 9.37
N THR A 301 11.19 -28.55 10.01
CA THR A 301 11.61 -29.29 11.20
C THR A 301 12.85 -30.10 10.85
N THR A 302 14.00 -29.65 11.31
CA THR A 302 15.19 -30.50 11.44
C THR A 302 15.48 -30.65 12.93
N ASP A 303 15.16 -31.83 13.44
CA ASP A 303 15.61 -32.32 14.74
C ASP A 303 17.13 -32.28 14.79
N ARG A 304 17.70 -31.44 15.68
CA ARG A 304 18.97 -31.72 16.33
C ARG A 304 18.95 -31.22 17.77
N ALA A 305 18.79 -32.17 18.68
CA ALA A 305 19.23 -32.04 20.05
C ALA A 305 20.78 -32.03 20.11
N SER A 306 21.36 -31.12 20.90
CA SER A 306 22.48 -31.39 21.81
C SER A 306 22.93 -30.10 22.53
N ASP A 307 22.71 -30.10 23.83
CA ASP A 307 23.59 -29.65 24.93
C ASP A 307 24.74 -28.66 24.66
N ALA A 308 24.79 -27.58 25.44
CA ALA A 308 25.81 -27.38 26.47
C ALA A 308 25.58 -26.11 27.31
N ASN A 309 25.69 -26.28 28.63
CA ASN A 309 25.79 -25.28 29.69
C ASN A 309 27.08 -24.43 29.59
N ASP A 310 27.02 -23.20 30.13
CA ASP A 310 27.98 -22.54 31.04
C ASP A 310 27.90 -21.00 30.84
N ALA A 311 28.19 -20.10 31.77
CA ALA A 311 28.26 -20.06 33.23
C ALA A 311 28.44 -18.56 33.57
N ALA A 312 28.18 -18.21 34.83
CA ALA A 312 28.12 -16.85 35.38
C ALA A 312 29.38 -15.96 35.27
N SER A 313 29.13 -14.66 35.43
CA SER A 313 29.87 -13.65 36.23
C SER A 313 30.95 -12.75 35.60
N SER A 314 30.77 -11.43 35.76
CA SER A 314 31.74 -10.41 36.22
C SER A 314 31.24 -9.00 35.82
N LEU A 315 30.74 -8.20 36.77
CA LEU A 315 31.43 -7.09 37.49
C LEU A 315 31.68 -5.82 36.65
N GLY A 316 31.07 -4.71 37.09
CA GLY A 316 31.34 -3.36 36.57
C GLY A 316 30.42 -2.28 37.12
N VAL A 317 30.33 -2.13 38.44
CA VAL A 317 29.64 -1.01 39.12
C VAL A 317 30.56 0.23 39.06
N ILE A 318 30.09 1.35 38.52
CA ILE A 318 30.75 2.65 38.64
C ILE A 318 29.92 3.54 39.58
N GLN A 319 30.44 3.74 40.80
CA GLN A 319 30.03 4.78 41.75
C GLN A 319 30.61 6.13 41.32
N VAL A 320 29.77 7.16 41.19
CA VAL A 320 30.23 8.55 41.11
C VAL A 320 30.10 9.19 42.51
N ARG A 321 31.25 9.58 43.05
CA ARG A 321 31.41 10.38 44.27
C ARG A 321 30.77 11.76 44.08
N MET A 322 29.97 12.19 45.05
CA MET A 322 29.70 13.61 45.28
C MET A 322 30.96 14.29 45.83
N VAL A 323 31.23 15.49 45.35
CA VAL A 323 32.15 16.44 45.98
C VAL A 323 31.34 17.70 46.27
N ASN A 324 31.48 18.17 47.51
CA ASN A 324 30.75 19.25 48.18
C ASN A 324 30.57 20.53 47.37
#